data_AF-I0GRU5-F1
#
_entry.id   AF-I0GRU5-F1
#
_cell.length_a   1.000
_cell.length_b   1.000
_cell.length_c   1.000
_cell.angle_alpha   90.00
_cell.angle_beta   90.00
_cell.angle_gamma   90.00
#
_symmetry.space_group_name_H-M   'P 1'
#
loop_
_entity.id
_entity.type
_entity.pdbx_description
1 polymer ?
#
loop_
_entity_poly.entity_id
_entity_poly.type
_entity_poly.pdbx_seq_one_letter_code
_entity_poly.pdbx_strand_id
1 'polypeptide(L)'
;MFGIGVPELILILVVGLIVFGPGKLPEIARSVGKGVREFKKATNAFSQVLNAPLETPVQQQSTQPAQPSQPVQQQTAQAAQTAAPQSAAATPDITPEAGPAPQPVQPAYTAPTQESVRQQIAEQAKKTEA
;
A
#
# COMPACT_ATOMS: atom_id res chain seq x y z
N MET A 1 -18.67 -29.33 -27.89
CA MET A 1 -20.12 -29.03 -27.79
C MET A 1 -20.39 -27.71 -27.05
N PHE A 2 -19.63 -26.64 -27.34
CA PHE A 2 -20.01 -25.26 -27.04
C PHE A 2 -19.13 -24.40 -27.96
N GLY A 3 -19.60 -24.19 -29.18
CA GLY A 3 -18.91 -23.38 -30.18
C GLY A 3 -19.09 -21.89 -29.88
N ILE A 4 -18.78 -21.46 -28.65
CA ILE A 4 -18.71 -20.03 -28.33
C ILE A 4 -17.44 -19.52 -28.99
N GLY A 5 -17.64 -18.86 -30.12
CA GLY A 5 -16.62 -18.06 -30.73
C GLY A 5 -16.48 -16.71 -30.01
N VAL A 6 -15.49 -15.97 -30.48
CA VAL A 6 -15.32 -14.56 -30.13
C VAL A 6 -16.63 -13.75 -30.34
N PRO A 7 -17.42 -13.92 -31.42
CA PRO A 7 -18.63 -13.10 -31.61
C PRO A 7 -19.72 -13.36 -30.56
N GLU A 8 -19.97 -14.61 -30.15
CA GLU A 8 -20.95 -14.91 -29.10
C GLU A 8 -20.51 -14.32 -27.75
N LEU A 9 -19.20 -14.35 -27.45
CA LEU A 9 -18.66 -13.78 -26.22
C LEU A 9 -18.76 -12.24 -26.22
N ILE A 10 -18.56 -11.59 -27.37
CA ILE A 10 -18.81 -10.14 -27.52
C ILE A 10 -20.29 -9.81 -27.29
N LEU A 11 -21.23 -10.59 -27.81
CA LEU A 11 -22.66 -10.36 -27.60
C LEU A 11 -23.01 -10.39 -26.11
N ILE A 12 -22.54 -11.40 -25.39
CA ILE A 12 -22.75 -11.52 -23.94
C ILE A 12 -22.10 -10.35 -23.20
N LEU A 13 -20.89 -9.95 -23.62
CA LEU A 13 -20.19 -8.80 -23.05
C LEU A 13 -20.99 -7.51 -23.23
N VAL A 14 -21.56 -7.26 -24.42
CA VAL A 14 -22.41 -6.08 -24.68
C VAL A 14 -23.63 -6.05 -23.76
N VAL A 15 -24.33 -7.18 -23.60
CA VAL A 15 -25.46 -7.27 -22.66
C VAL A 15 -25.00 -7.00 -21.22
N GLY A 16 -23.89 -7.61 -20.80
CA GLY A 16 -23.31 -7.36 -19.48
C GLY A 16 -22.87 -5.90 -19.28
N LEU A 17 -22.35 -5.25 -20.32
CA LEU A 17 -21.96 -3.85 -20.32
C LEU A 17 -23.17 -2.91 -20.24
N ILE A 18 -24.34 -3.28 -20.77
CA ILE A 18 -25.56 -2.50 -20.60
C ILE A 18 -26.07 -2.61 -19.16
N VAL A 19 -26.02 -3.80 -18.56
CA VAL A 19 -26.49 -4.04 -17.19
C VAL A 19 -25.56 -3.41 -16.15
N PHE A 20 -24.25 -3.64 -16.27
CA PHE A 20 -23.26 -3.20 -15.29
C PHE A 20 -22.57 -1.88 -15.66
N GLY A 21 -22.48 -1.55 -16.95
CA GLY A 21 -21.76 -0.38 -17.46
C GLY A 21 -20.31 -0.68 -17.90
N PRO A 22 -19.78 0.01 -18.92
CA PRO A 22 -18.41 -0.16 -19.40
C PRO A 22 -17.32 0.29 -18.42
N GLY A 23 -17.67 1.11 -17.43
CA GLY A 23 -16.75 1.46 -16.34
C GLY A 23 -16.64 0.37 -15.27
N LYS A 24 -17.72 -0.38 -15.00
CA LYS A 24 -17.79 -1.30 -13.85
C LYS A 24 -17.13 -2.65 -14.11
N LEU A 25 -17.27 -3.21 -15.31
CA LEU A 25 -16.57 -4.46 -15.65
C LEU A 25 -15.04 -4.39 -15.46
N PRO A 26 -14.31 -3.38 -15.98
CA PRO A 26 -12.87 -3.29 -15.76
C PRO A 26 -12.51 -2.96 -14.31
N GLU A 27 -13.36 -2.23 -13.59
CA GLU A 27 -13.18 -1.95 -12.16
C GLU A 27 -13.24 -3.25 -11.32
N ILE A 28 -14.27 -4.06 -11.54
CA ILE A 28 -14.46 -5.37 -10.89
C ILE A 28 -13.35 -6.35 -11.31
N ALA A 29 -13.02 -6.40 -12.60
CA ALA A 29 -11.93 -7.26 -13.08
C ALA A 29 -10.58 -6.88 -12.45
N ARG A 30 -10.31 -5.59 -12.22
CA ARG A 30 -9.09 -5.12 -11.53
C ARG A 30 -9.08 -5.52 -10.05
N SER A 31 -10.20 -5.41 -9.33
CA SER A 31 -10.25 -5.79 -7.91
C SER A 31 -10.14 -7.30 -7.73
N VAL A 32 -10.90 -8.08 -8.51
CA VAL A 32 -10.82 -9.55 -8.54
C VAL A 32 -9.43 -10.00 -9.00
N GLY A 33 -8.88 -9.38 -10.05
CA GLY A 33 -7.57 -9.72 -10.58
C GLY A 33 -6.43 -9.53 -9.57
N LYS A 34 -6.49 -8.49 -8.73
CA LYS A 34 -5.54 -8.32 -7.61
C LYS A 34 -5.67 -9.46 -6.60
N GLY A 35 -6.89 -9.82 -6.21
CA GLY A 35 -7.15 -10.92 -5.29
C GLY A 35 -6.65 -12.27 -5.83
N VAL A 36 -6.92 -12.58 -7.10
CA VAL A 36 -6.41 -13.79 -7.77
C VAL A 36 -4.89 -13.80 -7.82
N ARG A 37 -4.25 -12.65 -8.09
CA ARG A 37 -2.78 -12.57 -8.14
C ARG A 37 -2.15 -12.83 -6.77
N GLU A 38 -2.69 -12.25 -5.71
CA GLU A 38 -2.20 -12.47 -4.34
C GLU A 38 -2.48 -13.90 -3.87
N PHE A 39 -3.65 -14.44 -4.22
CA PHE A 39 -3.98 -15.85 -3.97
C PHE A 39 -2.99 -16.79 -4.67
N LYS A 40 -2.70 -16.59 -5.96
CA LYS A 40 -1.70 -17.39 -6.68
C LYS A 40 -0.31 -17.28 -6.04
N LYS A 41 0.08 -16.10 -5.56
CA LYS A 41 1.36 -15.90 -4.89
C LYS A 41 1.44 -16.67 -3.57
N ALA A 42 0.39 -16.60 -2.75
CA ALA A 42 0.29 -17.35 -1.50
C ALA A 42 0.29 -18.87 -1.75
N THR A 43 -0.49 -19.33 -2.73
CA THR A 43 -0.53 -20.75 -3.13
C THR A 43 0.84 -21.23 -3.62
N ASN A 44 1.54 -20.44 -4.45
CA ASN A 44 2.88 -20.80 -4.92
C ASN A 44 3.90 -20.88 -3.77
N ALA A 45 3.87 -19.92 -2.84
CA ALA A 45 4.75 -19.95 -1.67
C ALA A 45 4.48 -21.17 -0.79
N PHE A 46 3.20 -21.51 -0.60
CA PHE A 46 2.80 -22.70 0.15
C PHE A 46 3.27 -23.99 -0.55
N SER A 47 3.05 -24.12 -1.86
CA SER A 47 3.56 -25.26 -2.65
C SER A 47 5.08 -25.38 -2.58
N GLN A 48 5.80 -24.25 -2.54
CA GLN A 48 7.26 -24.25 -2.42
C GLN A 48 7.72 -24.75 -1.05
N VAL A 49 7.02 -24.40 0.03
CA VAL A 49 7.32 -24.91 1.39
C VAL A 49 7.03 -26.39 1.51
N LEU A 50 5.93 -26.87 0.91
CA LEU A 50 5.57 -28.29 0.96
C LEU A 50 6.49 -29.17 0.12
N ASN A 51 6.99 -28.65 -1.00
CA ASN A 51 7.84 -29.40 -1.93
C ASN A 51 9.34 -29.18 -1.69
N ALA A 52 9.73 -28.29 -0.77
CA ALA A 52 11.13 -28.11 -0.39
C ALA A 52 11.52 -29.18 0.65
N PRO A 53 12.55 -30.00 0.38
CA PRO A 53 13.28 -30.69 1.43
C PRO A 53 13.76 -29.66 2.46
N LEU A 54 13.85 -30.02 3.74
CA LEU A 54 14.17 -29.15 4.89
C LEU A 54 15.56 -28.47 4.86
N GLU A 55 16.22 -28.41 3.69
CA GLU A 55 17.55 -27.87 3.48
C GLU A 55 17.45 -26.49 2.80
N THR A 56 17.58 -25.44 3.60
CA THR A 56 18.01 -24.04 3.31
C THR A 56 17.51 -23.30 2.05
N PRO A 57 16.86 -22.13 2.20
CA PRO A 57 16.54 -21.24 1.08
C PRO A 57 17.77 -20.40 0.70
N VAL A 58 18.45 -20.78 -0.38
CA VAL A 58 19.28 -19.84 -1.16
C VAL A 58 18.94 -19.99 -2.63
N GLN A 59 18.26 -18.97 -3.19
CA GLN A 59 18.14 -18.56 -4.60
C GLN A 59 16.82 -17.75 -4.74
N GLN A 60 16.70 -16.61 -5.42
CA GLN A 60 17.61 -15.73 -6.16
C GLN A 60 16.73 -14.53 -6.52
N GLN A 61 17.01 -13.34 -5.98
CA GLN A 61 16.44 -12.10 -6.52
C GLN A 61 17.41 -10.94 -6.36
N SER A 62 18.58 -11.05 -7.01
CA SER A 62 19.37 -9.94 -7.57
C SER A 62 20.73 -10.43 -8.10
N THR A 63 20.73 -11.09 -9.26
CA THR A 63 21.88 -11.08 -10.17
C THR A 63 21.39 -10.57 -11.51
N GLN A 64 21.12 -9.27 -11.56
CA GLN A 64 21.10 -8.53 -12.83
C GLN A 64 22.58 -8.42 -13.26
N PRO A 65 22.96 -8.91 -14.45
CA PRO A 65 24.27 -8.62 -15.01
C PRO A 65 24.41 -7.11 -15.14
N ALA A 66 25.48 -6.55 -14.58
CA ALA A 66 25.86 -5.17 -14.73
C ALA A 66 25.86 -4.80 -16.23
N GLN A 67 24.85 -4.04 -16.67
CA GLN A 67 24.94 -3.29 -17.90
C GLN A 67 25.95 -2.15 -17.68
N PRO A 68 26.94 -1.94 -18.56
CA PRO A 68 27.82 -0.80 -18.48
C PRO A 68 26.99 0.49 -18.65
N SER A 69 26.86 1.25 -17.57
CA SER A 69 26.28 2.57 -17.55
C SER A 69 27.03 3.48 -18.55
N GLN A 70 26.29 3.97 -19.54
CA GLN A 70 26.70 5.06 -20.41
C GLN A 70 26.92 6.35 -19.58
N PRO A 71 27.78 7.27 -20.03
CA PRO A 71 28.34 8.33 -19.19
C PRO A 71 27.32 9.37 -18.74
N VAL A 72 27.15 9.46 -17.43
CA VAL A 72 26.66 10.63 -16.68
C VAL A 72 27.62 11.81 -16.88
N GLN A 73 27.47 12.58 -17.95
CA GLN A 73 28.22 13.83 -18.13
C GLN A 73 27.38 15.03 -18.62
N GLN A 74 26.06 14.89 -18.78
CA GLN A 74 25.27 15.97 -19.41
C GLN A 74 24.39 16.80 -18.47
N GLN A 75 24.52 16.68 -17.13
CA GLN A 75 23.62 17.37 -16.20
C GLN A 75 24.27 18.28 -15.14
N THR A 76 25.59 18.49 -15.20
CA THR A 76 26.28 19.36 -14.22
C THR A 76 26.57 20.79 -14.74
N ALA A 77 26.17 21.13 -15.98
CA ALA A 77 26.55 22.41 -16.59
C ALA A 77 25.49 23.53 -16.56
N GLN A 78 24.35 23.36 -15.88
CA GLN A 78 23.26 24.37 -15.91
C GLN A 78 22.86 24.98 -14.55
N ALA A 79 23.56 24.66 -13.46
CA ALA A 79 23.24 25.20 -12.14
C ALA A 79 24.02 26.46 -11.73
N ALA A 80 24.85 27.01 -12.61
CA ALA A 80 25.67 28.17 -12.32
C ALA A 80 25.56 29.21 -13.44
N GLN A 81 24.47 29.99 -13.44
CA GLN A 81 24.41 31.41 -13.84
C GLN A 81 22.96 31.86 -14.04
N THR A 82 22.44 32.63 -13.06
CA THR A 82 21.49 33.77 -13.13
C THR A 82 21.01 34.01 -11.69
N ALA A 83 21.73 34.82 -10.90
CA ALA A 83 21.37 36.19 -10.50
C ALA A 83 20.07 36.25 -9.66
N ALA A 84 19.93 36.87 -8.49
CA ALA A 84 20.77 37.63 -7.56
C ALA A 84 19.90 37.77 -6.27
N PRO A 85 20.47 38.04 -5.08
CA PRO A 85 19.70 38.17 -3.84
C PRO A 85 18.93 39.49 -3.80
N GLN A 86 17.59 39.44 -3.74
CA GLN A 86 16.75 40.60 -3.44
C GLN A 86 16.03 40.39 -2.10
N SER A 87 16.60 41.05 -1.10
CA SER A 87 15.95 41.42 0.16
C SER A 87 14.96 42.55 -0.11
N ALA A 88 13.68 42.39 0.25
CA ALA A 88 12.82 43.45 0.79
C ALA A 88 11.40 42.93 1.14
N ALA A 89 11.10 42.98 2.44
CA ALA A 89 9.83 43.41 3.04
C ALA A 89 8.49 42.89 2.47
N ALA A 90 7.83 42.00 3.23
CA ALA A 90 6.41 42.14 3.54
C ALA A 90 6.04 41.28 4.77
N THR A 91 5.72 41.96 5.86
CA THR A 91 5.01 41.46 7.05
C THR A 91 3.72 40.72 6.67
N PRO A 92 3.46 39.50 7.18
CA PRO A 92 2.10 39.00 7.24
C PRO A 92 1.44 39.50 8.52
N ASP A 93 0.68 40.58 8.37
CA ASP A 93 -0.50 40.82 9.19
C ASP A 93 -1.53 39.74 8.83
N ILE A 94 -1.81 38.86 9.78
CA ILE A 94 -3.07 38.12 9.82
C ILE A 94 -3.46 38.04 11.29
N THR A 95 -4.19 39.07 11.71
CA THR A 95 -5.15 38.99 12.79
C THR A 95 -6.30 38.07 12.36
N PRO A 96 -6.69 37.09 13.19
CA PRO A 96 -8.10 36.80 13.34
C PRO A 96 -8.52 36.97 14.80
N GLU A 97 -9.26 38.05 15.04
CA GLU A 97 -10.18 38.19 16.15
C GLU A 97 -11.43 37.32 15.87
N ALA A 98 -11.68 36.27 16.67
CA ALA A 98 -13.01 35.69 16.89
C ALA A 98 -12.99 34.62 18.01
N GLY A 99 -13.43 35.00 19.22
CA GLY A 99 -14.22 34.21 20.17
C GLY A 99 -13.71 32.86 20.72
N PRO A 100 -13.74 32.62 22.06
CA PRO A 100 -13.44 31.32 22.63
C PRO A 100 -14.65 30.39 22.49
N ALA A 101 -14.58 29.40 21.60
CA ALA A 101 -15.51 28.27 21.56
C ALA A 101 -14.75 26.97 21.93
N PRO A 102 -15.36 26.06 22.70
CA PRO A 102 -14.67 25.10 23.54
C PRO A 102 -14.00 24.00 22.72
N GLN A 103 -12.71 23.77 22.97
CA GLN A 103 -12.02 22.59 22.47
C GLN A 103 -12.66 21.35 23.11
N PRO A 104 -13.04 20.31 22.35
CA PRO A 104 -13.37 19.03 22.96
C PRO A 104 -12.11 18.51 23.64
N VAL A 105 -12.16 18.41 24.97
CA VAL A 105 -11.15 17.80 25.82
C VAL A 105 -10.91 16.38 25.32
N GLN A 106 -9.83 16.16 24.57
CA GLN A 106 -9.39 14.81 24.24
C GLN A 106 -9.04 14.13 25.57
N PRO A 107 -9.63 12.97 25.93
CA PRO A 107 -9.20 12.26 27.12
C PRO A 107 -7.73 11.89 26.90
N ALA A 108 -6.86 12.36 27.78
CA ALA A 108 -5.45 12.01 27.74
C ALA A 108 -5.31 10.49 27.72
N TYR A 109 -4.86 9.93 26.59
CA TYR A 109 -4.58 8.50 26.47
C TYR A 109 -3.46 8.17 27.47
N THR A 110 -3.83 7.58 28.61
CA THR A 110 -2.87 7.06 29.56
C THR A 110 -2.54 5.63 29.11
N ALA A 111 -1.32 5.44 28.61
CA ALA A 111 -0.83 4.11 28.25
C ALA A 111 -0.86 3.19 29.49
N PRO A 112 -1.30 1.93 29.37
CA PRO A 112 -1.31 1.01 30.50
C PRO A 112 0.11 0.77 31.01
N THR A 113 0.33 1.02 32.30
CA THR A 113 1.62 0.78 32.96
C THR A 113 1.92 -0.72 33.00
N GLN A 114 3.19 -1.11 32.93
CA GLN A 114 3.62 -2.52 32.95
C GLN A 114 3.06 -3.31 34.16
N GLU A 115 2.81 -2.62 35.27
CA GLU A 115 2.27 -3.21 36.48
C GLU A 115 0.83 -3.75 36.27
N SER A 116 -0.02 -2.99 35.57
CA SER A 116 -1.39 -3.40 35.24
C SER A 116 -1.41 -4.62 34.32
N VAL A 117 -0.46 -4.72 33.38
CA VAL A 117 -0.33 -5.88 32.48
C VAL A 117 0.07 -7.13 33.25
N ARG A 118 1.02 -7.01 34.19
CA ARG A 118 1.44 -8.13 35.04
C ARG A 118 0.30 -8.62 35.93
N GLN A 119 -0.47 -7.71 36.52
CA GLN A 119 -1.63 -8.08 37.34
C GLN A 119 -2.70 -8.79 36.51
N GLN A 120 -2.96 -8.32 35.28
CA GLN A 120 -3.97 -8.94 34.40
C GLN A 120 -3.57 -10.36 33.97
N ILE A 121 -2.28 -10.61 33.73
CA ILE A 121 -1.78 -11.96 33.41
C ILE A 121 -1.89 -12.88 34.63
N ALA A 122 -1.53 -12.39 35.82
CA ALA A 122 -1.64 -13.15 37.06
C ALA A 122 -3.10 -13.49 37.40
N GLU A 123 -4.03 -12.58 37.14
CA GLU A 123 -5.46 -12.78 37.38
C GLU A 123 -6.06 -13.78 36.37
N GLN A 124 -5.64 -13.73 35.10
CA GLN A 124 -6.04 -14.71 34.07
C GLN A 124 -5.52 -16.11 34.36
N ALA A 125 -4.28 -16.23 34.86
CA ALA A 125 -3.71 -17.51 35.28
C ALA A 125 -4.52 -18.14 36.41
N LYS A 126 -4.93 -17.35 37.41
CA LYS A 126 -5.73 -17.84 38.55
C LYS A 126 -7.15 -18.28 38.15
N LYS A 127 -7.72 -17.70 37.09
CA LYS A 127 -9.05 -18.07 36.58
C LYS A 127 -9.07 -19.32 35.71
N THR A 128 -7.90 -19.83 35.33
CA THR A 128 -7.76 -21.05 34.49
C THR A 128 -7.56 -22.31 35.36
N GLU A 129 -7.25 -22.16 36.64
CA GLU A 129 -7.02 -23.26 37.60
C GLU A 129 -8.20 -23.54 38.57
N ALA A 130 -9.37 -22.90 38.36
CA ALA A 130 -10.60 -23.18 39.10
C ALA A 130 -11.71 -23.67 38.15
#